data_AF-A0A417XWQ7-F1
#
_entry.id   AF-A0A417XWQ7-F1
#
_cell.length_a   1.000
_cell.length_b   1.000
_cell.length_c   1.000
_cell.angle_alpha   90.00
_cell.angle_beta   90.00
_cell.angle_gamma   90.00
#
_symmetry.space_group_name_H-M   'P 1'
#
loop_
_entity.id
_entity.type
_entity.pdbx_description
1 polymer ?
#
loop_
_entity_poly.entity_id
_entity_poly.type
_entity_poly.pdbx_seq_one_letter_code
_entity_poly.pdbx_strand_id
1 'polypeptide(L)'
;MGRHAAGPIRGRMDRPGRRRLRRSLRDRSDDSGVQFRIRELAQWSPAPPANAGSQEHALHRHPRQGQGPGGTVKIGKDGEPIASYVLSPGDTELLMKGFEGSARMAEAAGATTLFTTHQQTVSYEPGRGGSIESFMAEVRKRGAAPASLSLASLHIMGSARMGGASDTSALNPDGETWDVKNLVVADASCFPTASGVNPMISIEAIAYMNAKRLAAKLI
;
A
#
# COMPACT_ATOMS: atom_id res chain seq x y z
N MET A 1 -45.90 19.51 12.49
CA MET A 1 -45.15 20.54 11.73
C MET A 1 -43.71 20.52 12.25
N GLY A 2 -42.63 20.20 11.56
CA GLY A 2 -42.31 19.65 10.24
C GLY A 2 -40.81 19.29 10.34
N ARG A 3 -40.42 18.07 9.97
CA ARG A 3 -39.02 17.58 10.08
C ARG A 3 -38.21 18.13 8.90
N HIS A 4 -37.14 18.88 9.16
CA HIS A 4 -36.17 19.25 8.11
C HIS A 4 -35.17 18.11 7.91
N ALA A 5 -35.32 17.39 6.80
CA ALA A 5 -34.31 16.49 6.26
C ALA A 5 -33.32 17.29 5.41
N ALA A 6 -32.03 17.26 5.77
CA ALA A 6 -30.96 17.77 4.92
C ALA A 6 -30.66 16.74 3.83
N GLY A 7 -31.01 17.05 2.58
CA GLY A 7 -30.65 16.26 1.40
C GLY A 7 -29.19 16.47 0.99
N PRO A 8 -28.62 15.58 0.16
CA PRO A 8 -27.21 15.66 -0.24
C PRO A 8 -26.95 16.82 -1.20
N ILE A 9 -25.92 17.62 -0.90
CA ILE A 9 -25.42 18.69 -1.74
C ILE A 9 -24.69 18.06 -2.94
N ARG A 10 -25.28 18.13 -4.13
CA ARG A 10 -24.61 17.77 -5.40
C ARG A 10 -23.94 19.02 -5.99
N GLY A 11 -22.66 19.22 -5.68
CA GLY A 11 -21.82 20.20 -6.36
C GLY A 11 -21.25 19.61 -7.65
N ARG A 12 -21.75 20.04 -8.81
CA ARG A 12 -21.14 19.76 -10.12
C ARG A 12 -20.05 20.81 -10.34
N MET A 13 -18.79 20.39 -10.32
CA MET A 13 -17.66 21.24 -10.72
C MET A 13 -17.33 20.91 -12.18
N ASP A 14 -17.75 21.78 -13.10
CA ASP A 14 -17.38 21.69 -14.51
C ASP A 14 -15.87 21.89 -14.66
N ARG A 15 -15.17 20.91 -15.24
CA ARG A 15 -13.77 21.06 -15.68
C ARG A 15 -13.70 20.96 -17.21
N PRO A 16 -13.26 22.00 -17.93
CA PRO A 16 -12.98 21.90 -19.37
C PRO A 16 -11.61 21.24 -19.58
N GLY A 17 -11.51 20.27 -20.49
CA GLY A 17 -10.21 19.68 -20.88
C GLY A 17 -10.18 18.28 -21.49
N ARG A 18 -11.29 17.52 -21.53
CA ARG A 18 -11.30 16.11 -21.95
C ARG A 18 -11.16 15.82 -23.47
N ARG A 19 -10.79 16.78 -24.31
CA ARG A 19 -10.71 16.56 -25.78
C ARG A 19 -9.30 16.35 -26.37
N ARG A 20 -8.22 16.40 -25.58
CA ARG A 20 -6.84 16.21 -26.09
C ARG A 20 -6.12 14.92 -25.69
N LEU A 21 -6.80 13.95 -25.07
CA LEU A 21 -6.19 12.69 -24.58
C LEU A 21 -6.72 11.42 -25.28
N ARG A 22 -7.32 11.55 -26.48
CA ARG A 22 -7.82 10.40 -27.26
C ARG A 22 -7.05 10.14 -28.56
N ARG A 23 -5.84 10.68 -28.75
CA ARG A 23 -5.11 10.54 -30.02
C ARG A 23 -3.64 10.09 -29.98
N SER A 24 -3.09 9.64 -28.85
CA SER A 24 -1.75 9.00 -28.84
C SER A 24 -1.75 7.50 -28.51
N LEU A 25 -2.93 6.89 -28.27
CA LEU A 25 -3.08 5.43 -28.13
C LEU A 25 -3.14 4.75 -29.51
N ARG A 26 -2.12 4.95 -30.34
CA ARG A 26 -1.84 4.01 -31.44
C ARG A 26 -0.66 3.17 -31.02
N ASP A 27 -0.99 1.89 -30.84
CA ASP A 27 -0.13 0.73 -30.92
C ASP A 27 1.06 1.00 -31.85
N ARG A 28 2.25 1.08 -31.28
CA ARG A 28 3.49 0.85 -32.02
C ARG A 28 3.98 -0.51 -31.60
N SER A 29 3.39 -1.53 -32.20
CA SER A 29 4.06 -2.81 -32.41
C SER A 29 5.27 -2.53 -33.30
N ASP A 30 6.47 -2.56 -32.74
CA ASP A 30 7.67 -2.85 -33.51
C ASP A 30 7.64 -4.34 -33.90
N ASP A 31 8.18 -4.69 -35.07
CA ASP A 31 8.19 -6.05 -35.65
C ASP A 31 8.93 -7.08 -34.76
N SER A 32 9.51 -6.64 -33.65
CA SER A 32 10.16 -7.48 -32.62
C SER A 32 9.17 -8.23 -31.71
N GLY A 33 7.87 -7.90 -31.72
CA GLY A 33 6.85 -8.60 -30.91
C GLY A 33 6.98 -8.39 -29.38
N VAL A 34 7.80 -7.42 -28.95
CA VAL A 34 8.03 -7.11 -27.54
C VAL A 34 7.02 -6.07 -27.04
N GLN A 35 6.31 -6.38 -25.95
CA GLN A 35 5.40 -5.43 -25.30
C GLN A 35 5.96 -4.98 -23.95
N PHE A 36 6.27 -3.68 -23.82
CA PHE A 36 6.71 -3.05 -22.58
C PHE A 36 5.56 -2.24 -21.98
N ARG A 37 5.13 -2.58 -20.75
CA ARG A 37 4.04 -1.90 -20.04
C ARG A 37 4.55 -1.41 -18.70
N ILE A 38 4.97 -0.14 -18.63
CA ILE A 38 5.15 0.57 -17.37
C ILE A 38 3.81 1.19 -16.99
N ARG A 39 3.21 0.78 -15.86
CA ARG A 39 2.15 1.54 -15.20
C ARG A 39 2.66 2.06 -13.88
N GLU A 40 3.12 3.31 -13.89
CA GLU A 40 3.45 4.03 -12.67
C GLU A 40 2.15 4.53 -12.01
N LEU A 41 1.79 3.98 -10.85
CA LEU A 41 0.80 4.59 -9.95
C LEU A 41 1.53 5.63 -9.09
N ALA A 42 2.01 6.71 -9.70
CA ALA A 42 2.54 7.85 -8.97
C ALA A 42 1.37 8.65 -8.37
N GLN A 43 0.99 8.35 -7.13
CA GLN A 43 0.18 9.26 -6.33
C GLN A 43 1.10 10.27 -5.64
N TRP A 44 1.57 11.26 -6.39
CA TRP A 44 2.19 12.45 -5.79
C TRP A 44 1.15 13.58 -5.75
N SER A 45 0.59 13.83 -4.56
CA SER A 45 0.00 15.13 -4.22
C SER A 45 0.98 15.90 -3.33
N PRO A 46 1.02 17.24 -3.42
CA PRO A 46 1.87 18.04 -2.53
C PRO A 46 1.46 17.78 -1.08
N ALA A 47 2.45 17.49 -0.23
CA ALA A 47 2.24 17.19 1.18
C ALA A 47 1.50 18.34 1.88
N PRO A 48 0.54 18.06 2.78
CA PRO A 48 0.02 19.07 3.69
C PRO A 48 1.14 19.54 4.65
N PRO A 49 1.02 20.75 5.25
CA PRO A 49 2.07 21.33 6.07
C PRO A 49 2.46 20.42 7.24
N ALA A 50 3.77 20.43 7.53
CA ALA A 50 4.50 19.51 8.39
C ALA A 50 4.18 19.64 9.90
N ASN A 51 2.92 19.42 10.30
CA ASN A 51 2.53 19.46 11.72
C ASN A 51 1.64 18.26 12.08
N ALA A 52 2.08 17.05 11.76
CA ALA A 52 1.66 15.82 12.42
C ALA A 52 2.72 14.77 12.11
N GLY A 53 3.35 14.19 13.13
CA GLY A 53 4.18 13.00 12.97
C GLY A 53 3.32 11.82 12.53
N SER A 54 2.90 11.78 11.26
CA SER A 54 2.31 10.60 10.67
C SER A 54 3.44 9.61 10.43
N GLN A 55 3.68 8.73 11.41
CA GLN A 55 4.51 7.55 11.18
C GLN A 55 3.86 6.75 10.05
N GLU A 56 4.60 6.59 8.95
CA GLU A 56 4.23 5.73 7.84
C GLU A 56 4.26 4.28 8.32
N HIS A 57 3.11 3.77 8.79
CA HIS A 57 2.96 2.36 9.10
C HIS A 57 2.82 1.58 7.80
N ALA A 58 3.94 1.32 7.15
CA ALA A 58 4.00 0.25 6.17
C ALA A 58 3.64 -1.06 6.88
N LEU A 59 2.60 -1.74 6.39
CA LEU A 59 2.23 -3.06 6.88
C LEU A 59 3.32 -4.03 6.43
N HIS A 60 4.21 -4.34 7.38
CA HIS A 60 5.43 -5.09 7.14
C HIS A 60 5.22 -6.60 7.30
N ARG A 61 5.92 -7.37 6.46
CA ARG A 61 6.08 -8.81 6.57
C ARG A 61 7.38 -9.12 7.31
N HIS A 62 7.32 -9.87 8.41
CA HIS A 62 8.52 -10.41 9.05
C HIS A 62 8.86 -11.78 8.42
N PRO A 63 10.11 -12.04 7.98
CA PRO A 63 10.46 -13.26 7.23
C PRO A 63 10.33 -14.58 8.03
N ARG A 64 10.12 -14.51 9.35
CA ARG A 64 9.94 -15.69 10.23
C ARG A 64 8.49 -16.04 10.60
N GLN A 65 7.50 -15.28 10.16
CA GLN A 65 6.09 -15.58 10.47
C GLN A 65 5.30 -15.75 9.16
N GLY A 66 4.38 -16.71 9.17
CA GLY A 66 3.73 -17.27 7.97
C GLY A 66 3.11 -16.24 7.02
N GLN A 67 2.86 -16.66 5.79
CA GLN A 67 2.25 -15.83 4.75
C GLN A 67 0.86 -15.35 5.23
N GLY A 68 0.74 -14.06 5.55
CA GLY A 68 -0.58 -13.42 5.65
C GLY A 68 -1.30 -13.49 4.30
N PRO A 69 -2.64 -13.37 4.28
CA PRO A 69 -3.44 -13.55 3.06
C PRO A 69 -3.15 -12.51 1.96
N GLY A 70 -2.45 -11.43 2.28
CA GLY A 70 -2.23 -10.30 1.37
C GLY A 70 -3.52 -9.53 1.11
N GLY A 71 -3.57 -8.80 0.00
CA GLY A 71 -4.79 -8.15 -0.48
C GLY A 71 -5.03 -8.41 -1.95
N THR A 72 -6.05 -7.75 -2.49
CA THR A 72 -6.44 -7.90 -3.89
C THR A 72 -6.55 -6.54 -4.56
N VAL A 73 -6.28 -6.51 -5.86
CA VAL A 73 -6.59 -5.36 -6.72
C VAL A 73 -7.60 -5.82 -7.76
N LYS A 74 -8.70 -5.08 -7.91
CA LYS A 74 -9.75 -5.35 -8.90
C LYS A 74 -10.04 -4.08 -9.68
N ILE A 75 -10.55 -4.22 -10.90
CA ILE A 75 -11.03 -3.07 -11.69
C ILE A 75 -12.48 -2.77 -11.29
N GLY A 76 -12.74 -1.53 -10.90
CA GLY A 76 -14.06 -1.01 -10.55
C GLY A 76 -14.96 -0.84 -11.78
N LYS A 77 -16.25 -0.57 -11.54
CA LYS A 77 -17.25 -0.34 -12.60
C LYS A 77 -16.95 0.89 -13.47
N ASP A 78 -16.20 1.84 -12.91
CA ASP A 78 -15.70 3.06 -13.56
C ASP A 78 -14.36 2.85 -14.29
N GLY A 79 -13.77 1.66 -14.20
CA GLY A 79 -12.48 1.33 -14.80
C GLY A 79 -11.26 1.63 -13.91
N GLU A 80 -11.47 2.17 -12.70
CA GLU A 80 -10.39 2.50 -11.78
C GLU A 80 -9.95 1.29 -10.94
N PRO A 81 -8.67 1.18 -10.57
CA PRO A 81 -8.21 0.11 -9.70
C PRO A 81 -8.69 0.31 -8.26
N ILE A 82 -9.26 -0.73 -7.68
CA ILE A 82 -9.67 -0.81 -6.28
C ILE A 82 -8.74 -1.80 -5.58
N ALA A 83 -7.93 -1.29 -4.67
CA ALA A 83 -7.06 -2.10 -3.82
C ALA A 83 -7.76 -2.36 -2.47
N SER A 84 -7.82 -3.62 -2.07
CA SER A 84 -8.51 -4.06 -0.86
C SER A 84 -7.59 -4.92 -0.01
N TYR A 85 -7.45 -4.55 1.26
CA TYR A 85 -6.65 -5.26 2.27
C TYR A 85 -7.44 -5.35 3.57
N VAL A 86 -7.20 -6.44 4.31
CA VAL A 86 -7.70 -6.62 5.67
C VAL A 86 -6.50 -7.07 6.49
N LEU A 87 -6.33 -6.48 7.67
CA LEU A 87 -5.29 -6.94 8.59
C LEU A 87 -5.60 -8.37 8.99
N SER A 88 -4.62 -9.26 8.83
CA SER A 88 -4.73 -10.59 9.39
C SER A 88 -4.65 -10.53 10.92
N PRO A 89 -5.09 -11.57 11.64
CA PRO A 89 -4.87 -11.65 13.08
C PRO A 89 -3.38 -11.54 13.45
N GLY A 90 -2.49 -12.12 12.65
CA GLY A 90 -1.04 -12.03 12.84
C GLY A 90 -0.51 -10.61 12.66
N ASP A 91 -0.90 -9.93 11.58
CA ASP A 91 -0.51 -8.53 11.34
C ASP A 91 -1.07 -7.60 12.41
N THR A 92 -2.29 -7.87 12.87
CA THR A 92 -2.91 -7.14 13.98
C THR A 92 -2.08 -7.27 15.25
N GLU A 93 -1.63 -8.48 15.60
CA GLU A 93 -0.80 -8.68 16.79
C GLU A 93 0.57 -8.00 16.65
N LEU A 94 1.18 -8.04 15.46
CA LEU A 94 2.42 -7.29 15.19
C LEU A 94 2.23 -5.78 15.33
N LEU A 95 1.10 -5.25 14.86
CA LEU A 95 0.75 -3.85 15.02
C LEU A 95 0.58 -3.47 16.50
N MET A 96 -0.09 -4.31 17.30
CA MET A 96 -0.25 -4.06 18.74
C MET A 96 1.09 -4.07 19.48
N LYS A 97 2.00 -4.99 19.12
CA LYS A 97 3.38 -5.00 19.63
C LYS A 97 4.16 -3.75 19.24
N GLY A 98 3.96 -3.28 18.00
CA GLY A 98 4.52 -2.01 17.52
C GLY A 98 4.07 -0.82 18.36
N PHE A 99 2.77 -0.72 18.65
CA PHE A 99 2.24 0.32 19.53
C PHE A 99 2.85 0.27 20.94
N GLU A 100 2.95 -0.92 21.54
CA GLU A 100 3.56 -1.07 22.86
C GLU A 100 5.03 -0.65 22.88
N GLY A 101 5.81 -1.15 21.91
CA GLY A 101 7.23 -0.80 21.81
C GLY A 101 7.45 0.69 21.61
N SER A 102 6.71 1.31 20.70
CA SER A 102 6.77 2.76 20.45
C SER A 102 6.34 3.57 21.67
N ALA A 103 5.29 3.16 22.38
CA ALA A 103 4.83 3.84 23.59
C ALA A 103 5.90 3.80 24.69
N ARG A 104 6.51 2.63 24.93
CA ARG A 104 7.60 2.46 25.91
C ARG A 104 8.82 3.30 25.56
N MET A 105 9.21 3.31 24.29
CA MET A 105 10.32 4.15 23.82
C MET A 105 10.02 5.63 23.99
N ALA A 106 8.82 6.08 23.63
CA ALA A 106 8.44 7.48 23.71
C ALA A 106 8.33 7.97 25.17
N GLU A 107 7.75 7.16 26.07
CA GLU A 107 7.72 7.48 27.50
C GLU A 107 9.14 7.55 28.09
N ALA A 108 10.01 6.57 27.80
CA ALA A 108 11.40 6.59 28.26
C ALA A 108 12.19 7.79 27.72
N ALA A 109 11.81 8.29 26.54
CA ALA A 109 12.37 9.51 25.95
C ALA A 109 11.79 10.82 26.55
N GLY A 110 10.87 10.72 27.51
CA GLY A 110 10.28 11.88 28.20
C GLY A 110 9.02 12.44 27.55
N ALA A 111 8.31 11.67 26.73
CA ALA A 111 7.03 12.09 26.18
C ALA A 111 6.02 12.42 27.29
N THR A 112 5.40 13.59 27.22
CA THR A 112 4.38 14.02 28.20
C THR A 112 2.97 13.58 27.82
N THR A 113 2.78 13.18 26.56
CA THR A 113 1.49 12.74 26.03
C THR A 113 1.73 11.74 24.90
N LEU A 114 0.97 10.65 24.92
CA LEU A 114 0.93 9.62 23.89
C LEU A 114 -0.48 9.52 23.34
N PHE A 115 -0.60 9.30 22.04
CA PHE A 115 -1.87 9.05 21.38
C PHE A 115 -1.68 8.02 20.27
N THR A 116 -2.73 7.26 19.99
CA THR A 116 -2.74 6.29 18.88
C THR A 116 -3.43 6.85 17.63
N THR A 117 -3.26 6.16 16.51
CA THR A 117 -3.91 6.49 15.22
C THR A 117 -5.34 5.95 15.12
N HIS A 118 -5.96 5.55 16.24
CA HIS A 118 -7.36 5.15 16.25
C HIS A 118 -8.24 6.35 15.91
N GLN A 119 -9.30 6.14 15.12
CA GLN A 119 -10.26 7.20 14.81
C GLN A 119 -10.97 7.74 16.06
N GLN A 120 -11.16 6.88 17.06
CA GLN A 120 -11.42 7.30 18.43
C GLN A 120 -10.12 7.20 19.20
N THR A 121 -9.45 8.34 19.35
CA THR A 121 -8.12 8.44 19.93
C THR A 121 -8.07 7.80 21.31
N VAL A 122 -7.13 6.87 21.49
CA VAL A 122 -6.69 6.43 22.81
C VAL A 122 -5.45 7.23 23.17
N SER A 123 -5.45 7.89 24.33
CA SER A 123 -4.34 8.70 24.82
C SER A 123 -3.89 8.30 26.22
N TYR A 124 -2.67 8.72 26.57
CA TYR A 124 -2.04 8.48 27.88
C TYR A 124 -1.09 9.65 28.21
N GLU A 125 -1.08 10.08 29.47
CA GLU A 125 -0.18 11.12 29.99
C GLU A 125 0.76 10.54 31.07
N PRO A 126 2.01 10.20 30.72
CA PRO A 126 3.00 9.72 31.67
C PRO A 126 3.14 10.62 32.90
N GLY A 127 3.16 10.00 34.09
CA GLY A 127 3.30 10.68 35.37
C GLY A 127 2.10 11.52 35.84
N ARG A 128 1.03 11.64 35.05
CA ARG A 128 -0.20 12.37 35.41
C ARG A 128 -1.40 11.47 35.71
N GLY A 129 -1.41 10.26 35.15
CA GLY A 129 -2.42 9.25 35.45
C GLY A 129 -2.37 8.07 34.50
N GLY A 130 -2.48 6.85 35.06
CA GLY A 130 -2.37 5.60 34.31
C GLY A 130 -0.94 5.10 34.13
N SER A 131 -0.81 3.99 33.42
CA SER A 131 0.46 3.38 33.00
C SER A 131 0.40 2.93 31.55
N ILE A 132 1.54 2.59 30.96
CA ILE A 132 1.60 1.93 29.64
C ILE A 132 0.71 0.69 29.60
N GLU A 133 0.63 -0.07 30.68
CA GLU A 133 -0.20 -1.28 30.75
C GLU A 133 -1.69 -0.94 30.64
N SER A 134 -2.15 0.11 31.34
CA SER A 134 -3.53 0.58 31.22
C SER A 134 -3.84 1.19 29.84
N PHE A 135 -2.87 1.89 29.25
CA PHE A 135 -2.96 2.43 27.90
C PHE A 135 -3.07 1.31 26.88
N MET A 136 -2.19 0.31 26.96
CA MET A 136 -2.19 -0.85 26.07
C MET A 136 -3.42 -1.73 26.23
N ALA A 137 -3.99 -1.82 27.43
CA ALA A 137 -5.27 -2.49 27.64
C ALA A 137 -6.40 -1.81 26.85
N GLU A 138 -6.47 -0.47 26.87
CA GLU A 138 -7.47 0.27 26.09
C GLU A 138 -7.18 0.19 24.58
N VAL A 139 -5.92 0.27 24.15
CA VAL A 139 -5.50 0.04 22.75
C VAL A 139 -5.96 -1.33 22.25
N ARG A 140 -5.72 -2.40 23.03
CA ARG A 140 -6.12 -3.77 22.66
C ARG A 140 -7.64 -3.94 22.65
N LYS A 141 -8.34 -3.34 23.62
CA LYS A 141 -9.81 -3.31 23.66
C LYS A 141 -10.39 -2.59 22.45
N ARG A 142 -9.73 -1.53 21.97
CA ARG A 142 -10.13 -0.79 20.76
C ARG A 142 -9.92 -1.59 19.48
N GLY A 143 -8.80 -2.31 19.41
CA GLY A 143 -8.49 -3.24 18.33
C GLY A 143 -8.35 -2.57 16.95
N ALA A 144 -8.15 -3.40 15.93
CA ALA A 144 -7.81 -2.97 14.56
C ALA A 144 -8.89 -3.35 13.53
N ALA A 145 -10.17 -3.23 13.90
CA ALA A 145 -11.26 -3.46 12.96
C ALA A 145 -11.14 -2.53 11.73
N PRO A 146 -11.68 -2.93 10.56
CA PRO A 146 -11.66 -2.07 9.38
C PRO A 146 -12.16 -0.65 9.69
N ALA A 147 -11.42 0.35 9.23
CA ALA A 147 -11.65 1.78 9.49
C ALA A 147 -11.59 2.22 10.97
N SER A 148 -11.13 1.39 11.92
CA SER A 148 -10.91 1.83 13.31
C SER A 148 -9.61 2.60 13.50
N LEU A 149 -8.65 2.40 12.59
CA LEU A 149 -7.32 3.00 12.59
C LEU A 149 -7.08 3.74 11.28
N SER A 150 -6.42 4.89 11.37
CA SER A 150 -5.84 5.59 10.23
C SER A 150 -4.55 4.88 9.81
N LEU A 151 -4.69 3.86 8.97
CA LEU A 151 -3.57 3.16 8.32
C LEU A 151 -3.46 3.65 6.88
N ALA A 152 -2.25 4.01 6.48
CA ALA A 152 -1.93 4.41 5.12
C ALA A 152 -0.66 3.71 4.65
N SER A 153 -0.66 3.28 3.39
CA SER A 153 0.53 2.79 2.72
C SER A 153 0.53 3.34 1.30
N LEU A 154 1.68 3.90 0.89
CA LEU A 154 1.96 4.25 -0.49
C LEU A 154 2.74 3.14 -1.22
N HIS A 155 2.97 2.01 -0.55
CA HIS A 155 3.81 0.90 -1.02
C HIS A 155 2.93 -0.30 -1.41
N ILE A 156 2.16 -0.16 -2.49
CA ILE A 156 1.35 -1.24 -3.05
C ILE A 156 2.24 -2.11 -3.93
N MET A 157 2.31 -3.42 -3.64
CA MET A 157 3.29 -4.33 -4.23
C MET A 157 2.67 -5.72 -4.47
N GLY A 158 3.25 -6.48 -5.40
CA GLY A 158 2.97 -7.92 -5.55
C GLY A 158 1.64 -8.32 -6.20
N SER A 159 0.97 -7.39 -6.88
CA SER A 159 -0.29 -7.64 -7.61
C SER A 159 -0.10 -8.48 -8.88
N ALA A 160 1.12 -8.54 -9.43
CA ALA A 160 1.52 -9.42 -10.53
C ALA A 160 2.86 -10.08 -10.16
N ARG A 161 2.87 -10.85 -9.07
CA ARG A 161 4.11 -11.34 -8.46
C ARG A 161 4.92 -12.24 -9.38
N MET A 162 6.25 -12.10 -9.31
CA MET A 162 7.20 -13.11 -9.78
C MET A 162 7.19 -14.33 -8.85
N GLY A 163 7.36 -15.51 -9.42
CA GLY A 163 7.49 -16.76 -8.67
C GLY A 163 8.07 -17.90 -9.49
N GLY A 164 8.20 -19.07 -8.87
CA GLY A 164 8.80 -20.26 -9.48
C GLY A 164 7.83 -21.11 -10.31
N ALA A 165 6.52 -20.86 -10.22
CA ALA A 165 5.50 -21.65 -10.89
C ALA A 165 4.27 -20.80 -11.28
N SER A 166 3.64 -21.14 -12.41
CA SER A 166 2.52 -20.39 -13.00
C SER A 166 1.21 -20.51 -12.22
N ASP A 167 1.06 -21.52 -11.38
CA ASP A 167 -0.11 -21.73 -10.52
C ASP A 167 -0.13 -20.81 -9.28
N THR A 168 1.02 -20.23 -8.94
CA THR A 168 1.24 -19.45 -7.72
C THR A 168 1.78 -18.05 -8.00
N SER A 169 2.02 -17.70 -9.27
CA SER A 169 2.58 -16.41 -9.67
C SER A 169 2.11 -15.99 -11.07
N ALA A 170 2.06 -14.70 -11.33
CA ALA A 170 1.69 -14.16 -12.64
C ALA A 170 2.89 -14.09 -13.60
N LEU A 171 4.10 -13.96 -13.04
CA LEU A 171 5.35 -13.81 -13.77
C LEU A 171 6.34 -14.90 -13.34
N ASN A 172 7.19 -15.31 -14.26
CA ASN A 172 8.34 -16.14 -13.97
C ASN A 172 9.44 -15.33 -13.24
N PRO A 173 10.56 -15.95 -12.83
CA PRO A 173 11.62 -15.24 -12.11
C PRO A 173 12.32 -14.13 -12.91
N ASP A 174 12.12 -14.05 -14.22
CA ASP A 174 12.65 -13.01 -15.12
C ASP A 174 11.68 -11.83 -15.30
N GLY A 175 10.52 -11.85 -14.64
CA GLY A 175 9.47 -10.84 -14.80
C GLY A 175 8.63 -10.98 -16.06
N GLU A 176 8.82 -12.06 -16.83
CA GLU A 176 8.03 -12.37 -18.02
C GLU A 176 6.76 -13.13 -17.60
N THR A 177 5.63 -12.82 -18.24
CA THR A 177 4.37 -13.52 -17.94
C THR A 177 4.45 -15.00 -18.31
N TRP A 178 3.74 -15.85 -17.58
CA TRP A 178 3.63 -17.27 -17.94
C TRP A 178 2.80 -17.49 -19.20
N ASP A 179 1.79 -16.64 -19.44
CA ASP A 179 0.80 -16.81 -20.51
C ASP A 179 1.26 -16.24 -21.85
N VAL A 180 2.07 -15.17 -21.85
CA VAL A 180 2.49 -14.44 -23.04
C VAL A 180 4.00 -14.31 -23.08
N LYS A 181 4.61 -14.85 -24.13
CA LYS A 181 6.04 -14.71 -24.40
C LYS A 181 6.40 -13.26 -24.70
N ASN A 182 7.58 -12.83 -24.26
CA ASN A 182 8.13 -11.49 -24.46
C ASN A 182 7.26 -10.34 -23.89
N LEU A 183 6.33 -10.65 -22.98
CA LEU A 183 5.59 -9.67 -22.18
C LEU A 183 6.20 -9.63 -20.78
N VAL A 184 6.88 -8.52 -20.46
CA VAL A 184 7.63 -8.35 -19.20
C VAL A 184 7.02 -7.22 -18.38
N VAL A 185 6.92 -7.43 -17.07
CA VAL A 185 6.53 -6.42 -16.09
C VAL A 185 7.75 -6.01 -15.27
N ALA A 186 7.90 -4.72 -15.02
CA ALA A 186 9.11 -4.12 -14.45
C ALA A 186 8.77 -3.01 -13.43
N ASP A 187 7.81 -3.26 -12.54
CA ASP A 187 7.39 -2.32 -11.50
C ASP A 187 7.16 -3.03 -10.14
N ALA A 188 6.59 -2.32 -9.17
CA ALA A 188 6.31 -2.84 -7.82
C ALA A 188 5.37 -4.06 -7.79
N SER A 189 4.55 -4.26 -8.83
CA SER A 189 3.65 -5.40 -8.93
C SER A 189 4.40 -6.73 -9.01
N CYS A 190 5.64 -6.72 -9.52
CA CYS A 190 6.49 -7.91 -9.68
C CYS A 190 7.01 -8.48 -8.36
N PHE A 191 6.97 -7.72 -7.27
CA PHE A 191 7.54 -8.17 -6.00
C PHE A 191 6.91 -9.49 -5.54
N PRO A 192 7.71 -10.51 -5.21
CA PRO A 192 7.18 -11.72 -4.59
C PRO A 192 6.49 -11.42 -3.25
N THR A 193 6.93 -10.34 -2.58
CA THR A 193 6.38 -9.89 -1.31
C THR A 193 6.77 -8.46 -0.95
N ALA A 194 6.12 -7.89 0.08
CA ALA A 194 6.46 -6.59 0.62
C ALA A 194 7.92 -6.56 1.11
N SER A 195 8.66 -5.51 0.73
CA SER A 195 10.08 -5.31 1.07
C SER A 195 10.33 -5.01 2.55
N GLY A 196 9.32 -4.52 3.27
CA GLY A 196 9.47 -4.08 4.66
C GLY A 196 10.09 -2.67 4.81
N VAL A 197 10.37 -1.99 3.71
CA VAL A 197 10.96 -0.63 3.66
C VAL A 197 10.46 0.09 2.40
N ASN A 198 10.77 1.37 2.23
CA ASN A 198 10.47 2.08 0.99
C ASN A 198 11.04 1.29 -0.22
N PRO A 199 10.20 0.89 -1.20
CA PRO A 199 10.61 -0.04 -2.23
C PRO A 199 11.30 0.61 -3.44
N MET A 200 11.46 1.94 -3.48
CA MET A 200 11.96 2.66 -4.67
C MET A 200 13.19 2.03 -5.32
N ILE A 201 14.30 1.90 -4.57
CA ILE A 201 15.55 1.32 -5.10
C ILE A 201 15.37 -0.15 -5.50
N SER A 202 14.54 -0.90 -4.78
CA SER A 202 14.25 -2.29 -5.12
C SER A 202 13.40 -2.42 -6.38
N ILE A 203 12.51 -1.46 -6.67
CA ILE A 203 11.75 -1.38 -7.92
C ILE A 203 12.72 -1.12 -9.08
N GLU A 204 13.61 -0.14 -8.94
CA GLU A 204 14.64 0.18 -9.95
C GLU A 204 15.54 -1.04 -10.23
N ALA A 205 15.97 -1.74 -9.18
CA ALA A 205 16.79 -2.94 -9.31
C ALA A 205 16.07 -4.07 -10.05
N ILE A 206 14.79 -4.33 -9.73
CA ILE A 206 13.97 -5.33 -10.44
C ILE A 206 13.76 -4.93 -11.89
N ALA A 207 13.46 -3.65 -12.16
CA ALA A 207 13.26 -3.16 -13.51
C ALA A 207 14.53 -3.33 -14.36
N TYR A 208 15.70 -2.98 -13.81
CA TYR A 208 16.98 -3.18 -14.46
C TYR A 208 17.28 -4.66 -14.71
N MET A 209 17.05 -5.52 -13.72
CA MET A 209 17.23 -6.97 -13.85
C MET A 209 16.36 -7.54 -14.98
N ASN A 210 15.07 -7.24 -14.99
CA ASN A 210 14.12 -7.76 -15.98
C ASN A 210 14.47 -7.25 -17.39
N ALA A 211 14.85 -5.97 -17.51
CA ALA A 211 15.29 -5.39 -18.79
C ALA A 211 16.56 -6.07 -19.32
N LYS A 212 17.57 -6.33 -18.48
CA LYS A 212 18.78 -7.05 -18.92
C LYS A 212 18.48 -8.48 -19.37
N ARG A 213 17.59 -9.18 -18.68
CA ARG A 213 17.21 -10.56 -19.02
C ARG A 213 16.41 -10.62 -20.32
N LEU A 214 15.52 -9.66 -20.54
CA LEU A 214 14.83 -9.50 -21.82
C LEU A 214 15.83 -9.21 -22.94
N ALA A 215 16.73 -8.24 -22.76
CA ALA A 215 17.74 -7.90 -23.76
C ALA A 215 18.61 -9.11 -24.15
N ALA A 216 19.01 -9.94 -23.18
CA ALA A 216 19.79 -11.16 -23.44
C ALA A 216 19.04 -12.23 -24.25
N LYS A 217 17.70 -12.18 -24.33
CA LYS A 217 16.87 -13.08 -25.14
C LYS A 217 16.64 -12.57 -26.58
N LEU A 218 16.99 -11.31 -26.85
CA LEU A 218 16.75 -10.65 -28.14
C LEU A 218 17.99 -10.60 -29.05
N ILE A 219 19.13 -11.13 -28.59
CA ILE A 219 20.42 -11.18 -29.28
C ILE A 219 20.69 -12.64 -29.65
#